data_AF-A0A534AGN2-F1
#
_entry.id   AF-A0A534AGN2-F1
#
_cell.length_a   1.000
_cell.length_b   1.000
_cell.length_c   1.000
_cell.angle_alpha   90.00
_cell.angle_beta   90.00
_cell.angle_gamma   90.00
#
_symmetry.space_group_name_H-M   'P 1'
#
loop_
_entity.id
_entity.type
_entity.pdbx_description
1 polymer ?
#
loop_
_entity_poly.entity_id
_entity_poly.type
_entity_poly.pdbx_seq_one_letter_code
_entity_poly.pdbx_strand_id
1 'polypeptide(L)'
;MIRVRLCTMMFLEFFIWGGWFVTLGSYLASTLHASGAQTALAYSTQSWGAIIAPFIVGLIADRYFNAERLLGAIHITGGLLLYALYSTRHFQAFYPCVLAYMILYMPTLALVNTISFRQMDEPARHFGGVRLWGTIGWIVAGLLISYGFAWDSHGGIARGLLAKTFLMSAIASLALGLYSFTLPRTPPLREPGQPPRLAHLLGL
;
A
#
# COMPACT_ATOMS: atom_id res chain seq x y z
N MET A 1 19.29 3.51 15.78
CA MET A 1 19.09 3.94 14.37
C MET A 1 18.07 3.08 13.62
N ILE A 2 18.11 1.74 13.76
CA ILE A 2 17.17 0.82 13.09
C ILE A 2 15.69 1.15 13.30
N ARG A 3 15.29 1.46 14.54
CA ARG A 3 13.90 1.78 14.90
C ARG A 3 13.32 2.93 14.09
N VAL A 4 14.07 4.04 13.96
CA VAL A 4 13.63 5.22 13.18
C VAL A 4 13.34 4.80 11.74
N ARG A 5 14.18 3.93 11.17
CA ARG A 5 14.03 3.49 9.79
C ARG A 5 12.73 2.70 9.56
N LEU A 6 12.40 1.83 10.51
CA LEU A 6 11.15 1.04 10.50
C LEU A 6 9.92 1.92 10.77
N CYS A 7 10.03 2.90 11.66
CA CYS A 7 8.99 3.90 11.90
C CYS A 7 8.70 4.71 10.62
N THR A 8 9.73 5.16 9.91
CA THR A 8 9.57 5.87 8.62
C THR A 8 8.90 5.00 7.56
N MET A 9 9.30 3.72 7.46
CA MET A 9 8.64 2.75 6.57
C MET A 9 7.14 2.62 6.90
N MET A 10 6.81 2.35 8.17
CA MET A 10 5.42 2.22 8.63
C MET A 10 4.61 3.49 8.41
N PHE A 11 5.20 4.66 8.69
CA PHE A 11 4.55 5.94 8.45
C PHE A 11 4.19 6.11 6.98
N LEU A 12 5.15 5.94 6.07
CA LEU A 12 4.92 6.12 4.64
C LEU A 12 3.92 5.08 4.10
N GLU A 13 4.04 3.82 4.51
CA GLU A 13 3.13 2.74 4.11
C GLU A 13 1.66 3.14 4.30
N PHE A 14 1.31 3.55 5.52
CA PHE A 14 -0.08 3.87 5.86
C PHE A 14 -0.48 5.29 5.49
N PHE A 15 0.49 6.21 5.36
CA PHE A 15 0.25 7.51 4.74
C PHE A 15 -0.22 7.35 3.29
N ILE A 16 0.44 6.48 2.50
CA ILE A 16 0.06 6.21 1.11
C ILE A 16 -1.38 5.71 1.05
N TRP A 17 -1.72 4.69 1.85
CA TRP A 17 -3.06 4.10 1.85
C TRP A 17 -4.13 5.09 2.31
N GLY A 18 -3.94 5.72 3.47
CA GLY A 18 -4.86 6.73 4.00
C GLY A 18 -4.99 7.95 3.06
N GLY A 19 -3.92 8.27 2.34
CA GLY A 19 -3.80 9.43 1.47
C GLY A 19 -4.68 9.42 0.22
N TRP A 20 -5.34 8.32 -0.11
CA TRP A 20 -6.33 8.29 -1.20
C TRP A 20 -7.57 7.44 -0.88
N PHE A 21 -7.44 6.40 -0.06
CA PHE A 21 -8.52 5.44 0.16
C PHE A 21 -9.69 6.01 0.96
N VAL A 22 -9.41 6.90 1.91
CA VAL A 22 -10.44 7.55 2.75
C VAL A 22 -11.38 8.41 1.89
N THR A 23 -10.82 9.18 0.95
CA THR A 23 -11.58 10.07 0.06
C THR A 23 -12.06 9.39 -1.22
N LEU A 24 -11.79 8.09 -1.40
CA LEU A 24 -12.11 7.36 -2.63
C LEU A 24 -13.59 7.46 -2.99
N GLY A 25 -14.50 7.23 -2.03
CA GLY A 25 -15.94 7.32 -2.26
C GLY A 25 -16.37 8.71 -2.75
N SER A 26 -15.89 9.77 -2.09
CA SER A 26 -16.16 11.15 -2.50
C SER A 26 -15.60 11.45 -3.89
N TYR A 27 -14.39 10.98 -4.22
CA TYR A 27 -13.80 11.12 -5.55
C TYR A 27 -14.63 10.40 -6.61
N LEU A 28 -15.00 9.14 -6.36
CA LEU A 28 -15.79 8.33 -7.29
C LEU A 28 -17.16 8.98 -7.57
N ALA A 29 -17.84 9.46 -6.54
CA ALA A 29 -19.15 10.10 -6.68
C ALA A 29 -19.07 11.48 -7.36
N SER A 30 -18.13 12.32 -6.96
CA SER A 30 -18.05 13.72 -7.43
C SER A 30 -17.30 13.90 -8.75
N THR A 31 -16.28 13.10 -9.00
CA THR A 31 -15.34 13.28 -10.13
C THR A 31 -15.58 12.27 -11.24
N LEU A 32 -15.83 11.01 -10.91
CA LEU A 32 -16.12 9.97 -11.91
C LEU A 32 -17.62 9.70 -12.10
N HIS A 33 -18.47 10.36 -11.31
CA HIS A 33 -19.92 10.16 -11.29
C HIS A 33 -20.32 8.68 -11.20
N ALA A 34 -19.54 7.91 -10.41
CA ALA A 34 -19.72 6.49 -10.27
C ALA A 34 -21.02 6.17 -9.52
N SER A 35 -21.74 5.14 -9.96
CA SER A 35 -22.90 4.64 -9.24
C SER A 35 -22.51 4.02 -7.89
N GLY A 36 -23.49 3.78 -7.03
CA GLY A 36 -23.27 3.05 -5.77
C GLY A 36 -22.65 1.66 -5.99
N ALA A 37 -23.11 0.94 -7.03
CA ALA A 37 -22.55 -0.36 -7.41
C ALA A 37 -21.09 -0.26 -7.89
N GLN A 38 -20.77 0.75 -8.71
CA GLN A 38 -19.40 1.02 -9.14
C GLN A 38 -18.48 1.39 -7.97
N THR A 39 -18.99 2.18 -7.02
CA THR A 39 -18.26 2.53 -5.80
C THR A 39 -17.99 1.30 -4.94
N ALA A 40 -18.99 0.44 -4.73
CA ALA A 40 -18.83 -0.83 -4.02
C ALA A 40 -17.81 -1.75 -4.71
N LEU A 41 -17.83 -1.81 -6.05
CA LEU A 41 -16.89 -2.57 -6.85
C LEU A 41 -15.45 -2.03 -6.73
N ALA A 42 -15.26 -0.71 -6.67
CA ALA A 42 -13.95 -0.13 -6.43
C ALA A 42 -13.42 -0.47 -5.02
N TYR A 43 -14.26 -0.38 -3.98
CA TYR A 43 -13.86 -0.77 -2.62
C TYR A 43 -13.56 -2.27 -2.49
N SER A 44 -14.27 -3.13 -3.23
CA SER A 44 -14.05 -4.59 -3.17
C SER A 44 -12.70 -5.03 -3.75
N THR A 45 -12.01 -4.17 -4.53
CA THR A 45 -10.66 -4.45 -5.02
C THR A 45 -9.65 -4.69 -3.89
N GLN A 46 -9.84 -4.06 -2.72
CA GLN A 46 -9.06 -4.35 -1.52
C GLN A 46 -9.20 -5.81 -1.12
N SER A 47 -10.43 -6.33 -1.06
CA SER A 47 -10.70 -7.73 -0.66
C SER A 47 -10.06 -8.71 -1.64
N TRP A 48 -10.15 -8.43 -2.94
CA TRP A 48 -9.46 -9.22 -3.95
C TRP A 48 -7.95 -9.22 -3.78
N GLY A 49 -7.36 -8.04 -3.57
CA GLY A 49 -5.92 -7.93 -3.28
C GLY A 49 -5.53 -8.72 -2.03
N ALA A 50 -6.34 -8.65 -0.96
CA ALA A 50 -6.10 -9.36 0.28
C ALA A 50 -6.18 -10.89 0.12
N ILE A 51 -7.09 -11.40 -0.71
CA ILE A 51 -7.18 -12.83 -1.05
C ILE A 51 -5.93 -13.28 -1.82
N ILE A 52 -5.42 -12.46 -2.73
CA ILE A 52 -4.26 -12.79 -3.56
C ILE A 52 -2.95 -12.59 -2.80
N ALA A 53 -2.90 -11.71 -1.80
CA ALA A 53 -1.68 -11.31 -1.10
C ALA A 53 -0.85 -12.47 -0.52
N PRO A 54 -1.44 -13.47 0.18
CA PRO A 54 -0.70 -14.61 0.71
C PRO A 54 0.01 -15.42 -0.37
N PHE A 55 -0.52 -15.46 -1.60
CA PHE A 55 0.10 -16.17 -2.71
C PHE A 55 1.35 -15.45 -3.20
N ILE A 56 1.33 -14.12 -3.35
CA ILE A 56 2.54 -13.40 -3.78
C ILE A 56 3.60 -13.39 -2.66
N VAL A 57 3.21 -13.25 -1.39
CA VAL A 57 4.15 -13.34 -0.27
C VAL A 57 4.73 -14.76 -0.16
N GLY A 58 3.89 -15.78 -0.08
CA GLY A 58 4.33 -17.16 0.17
C GLY A 58 4.98 -17.87 -1.03
N LEU A 59 4.58 -17.56 -2.27
CA LEU A 59 5.16 -18.16 -3.47
C LEU A 59 6.39 -17.40 -3.98
N ILE A 60 6.39 -16.06 -3.87
CA ILE A 60 7.41 -15.22 -4.50
C ILE A 60 8.37 -14.65 -3.45
N ALA A 61 7.86 -13.89 -2.48
CA ALA A 61 8.69 -13.15 -1.52
C ALA A 61 9.53 -14.09 -0.64
N ASP A 62 8.90 -15.11 -0.05
CA ASP A 62 9.56 -16.01 0.89
C ASP A 62 10.63 -16.91 0.24
N ARG A 63 10.69 -16.95 -1.10
CA ARG A 63 11.57 -17.84 -1.87
C ARG A 63 12.65 -17.15 -2.67
N TYR A 64 12.34 -16.03 -3.32
CA TYR A 64 13.20 -15.52 -4.41
C TYR A 64 13.75 -14.12 -4.17
N PHE A 65 13.10 -13.31 -3.33
CA PHE A 65 13.46 -11.90 -3.19
C PHE A 65 13.59 -11.50 -1.73
N ASN A 66 14.55 -10.63 -1.44
CA ASN A 66 14.56 -9.97 -0.14
C ASN A 66 13.29 -9.11 0.00
N ALA A 67 12.64 -9.17 1.17
CA ALA A 67 11.37 -8.50 1.40
C ALA A 67 11.46 -6.98 1.16
N GLU A 68 12.57 -6.33 1.54
CA GLU A 68 12.75 -4.89 1.32
C GLU A 68 12.85 -4.52 -0.17
N ARG A 69 13.44 -5.38 -0.99
CA ARG A 69 13.59 -5.13 -2.43
C ARG A 69 12.26 -5.34 -3.15
N LEU A 70 11.50 -6.36 -2.73
CA LEU A 70 10.16 -6.60 -3.26
C LEU A 70 9.21 -5.47 -2.87
N LEU A 71 9.25 -5.02 -1.60
CA LEU A 71 8.52 -3.84 -1.13
C LEU A 71 8.86 -2.62 -2.00
N GLY A 72 10.15 -2.38 -2.25
CA GLY A 72 10.62 -1.29 -3.11
C GLY A 72 10.05 -1.35 -4.54
N ALA A 73 10.14 -2.51 -5.19
CA ALA A 73 9.62 -2.71 -6.54
C ALA A 73 8.09 -2.54 -6.61
N ILE A 74 7.37 -3.06 -5.62
CA ILE A 74 5.91 -2.93 -5.52
C ILE A 74 5.53 -1.46 -5.39
N HIS A 75 6.17 -0.68 -4.51
CA HIS A 75 5.80 0.72 -4.30
C HIS A 75 6.22 1.64 -5.46
N ILE A 76 7.30 1.33 -6.17
CA ILE A 76 7.62 2.03 -7.42
C ILE A 76 6.51 1.80 -8.44
N THR A 77 6.15 0.54 -8.68
CA THR A 77 5.07 0.18 -9.61
C THR A 77 3.73 0.75 -9.17
N GLY A 78 3.42 0.67 -7.88
CA GLY A 78 2.22 1.23 -7.26
C GLY A 78 2.16 2.74 -7.38
N GLY A 79 3.30 3.45 -7.29
CA GLY A 79 3.39 4.88 -7.54
C GLY A 79 3.02 5.24 -8.98
N LEU A 80 3.47 4.46 -9.96
CA LEU A 80 3.07 4.63 -11.37
C LEU A 80 1.57 4.38 -11.57
N LEU A 81 1.00 3.36 -10.92
CA LEU A 81 -0.44 3.07 -10.96
C LEU A 81 -1.26 4.18 -10.29
N LEU A 82 -0.82 4.72 -9.14
CA LEU A 82 -1.46 5.87 -8.50
C LEU A 82 -1.43 7.11 -9.40
N TYR A 83 -0.33 7.34 -10.12
CA TYR A 83 -0.26 8.41 -11.12
C TYR A 83 -1.21 8.17 -12.31
N ALA A 84 -1.38 6.92 -12.74
CA ALA A 84 -2.38 6.56 -13.75
C ALA A 84 -3.81 6.79 -13.25
N LEU A 85 -4.11 6.48 -11.98
CA LEU A 85 -5.40 6.78 -11.35
C LEU A 85 -5.67 8.29 -11.31
N TYR A 86 -4.66 9.11 -10.97
CA TYR A 86 -4.74 10.58 -11.04
C TYR A 86 -5.11 11.09 -12.44
N SER A 87 -4.64 10.41 -13.48
CA SER A 87 -4.84 10.81 -14.88
C SER A 87 -6.15 10.29 -15.48
N THR A 88 -6.81 9.34 -14.82
CA THR A 88 -8.04 8.72 -15.32
C THR A 88 -9.24 9.67 -15.21
N ARG A 89 -10.20 9.56 -16.15
CA ARG A 89 -11.39 10.43 -16.23
C ARG A 89 -12.72 9.67 -16.24
N HIS A 90 -12.69 8.34 -16.30
CA HIS A 90 -13.90 7.51 -16.33
C HIS A 90 -13.68 6.17 -15.63
N PHE A 91 -14.75 5.63 -15.04
CA PHE A 91 -14.71 4.45 -14.18
C PHE A 91 -14.14 3.19 -14.85
N GLN A 92 -14.41 2.98 -16.15
CA GLN A 92 -13.98 1.79 -16.89
C GLN A 92 -12.46 1.62 -16.94
N ALA A 93 -11.70 2.71 -16.95
CA ALA A 93 -10.24 2.67 -16.85
C ALA A 93 -9.76 2.70 -15.39
N PHE A 94 -10.51 3.35 -14.51
CA PHE A 94 -10.14 3.48 -13.09
C PHE A 94 -10.16 2.11 -12.41
N TYR A 95 -11.23 1.33 -12.62
CA TYR A 95 -11.44 0.04 -11.97
C TYR A 95 -10.30 -0.98 -12.19
N PRO A 96 -9.89 -1.33 -13.42
CA PRO A 96 -8.80 -2.29 -13.62
C PRO A 96 -7.47 -1.75 -13.07
N CYS A 97 -7.25 -0.44 -13.11
CA CYS A 97 -6.04 0.17 -12.57
C CYS A 97 -5.98 0.09 -11.03
N VAL A 98 -7.08 0.41 -10.34
CA VAL A 98 -7.13 0.32 -8.86
C VAL A 98 -7.13 -1.14 -8.39
N LEU A 99 -7.70 -2.07 -9.17
CA LEU A 99 -7.58 -3.50 -8.91
C LEU A 99 -6.13 -3.97 -9.00
N ALA A 100 -5.42 -3.62 -10.09
CA ALA A 100 -3.99 -3.92 -10.22
C ALA A 100 -3.17 -3.32 -9.08
N TYR A 101 -3.48 -2.07 -8.67
CA TYR A 101 -2.86 -1.45 -7.51
C TYR A 101 -3.11 -2.25 -6.23
N MET A 102 -4.35 -2.66 -5.94
CA MET A 102 -4.67 -3.39 -4.71
C MET A 102 -4.06 -4.80 -4.67
N ILE A 103 -3.96 -5.48 -5.82
CA ILE A 103 -3.26 -6.77 -5.92
C ILE A 103 -1.79 -6.62 -5.54
N LEU A 104 -1.15 -5.52 -5.92
CA LEU A 104 0.25 -5.24 -5.59
C LEU A 104 0.41 -4.72 -4.16
N TYR A 105 -0.48 -3.83 -3.71
CA TYR A 105 -0.39 -3.15 -2.43
C TYR A 105 -0.73 -4.07 -1.25
N MET A 106 -1.75 -4.92 -1.33
CA MET A 106 -2.13 -5.77 -0.18
C MET A 106 -1.00 -6.68 0.37
N PRO A 107 -0.13 -7.28 -0.47
CA PRO A 107 1.09 -7.94 0.00
C PRO A 107 2.03 -7.09 0.86
N THR A 108 2.12 -5.77 0.63
CA THR A 108 3.09 -4.90 1.32
C THR A 108 2.82 -4.87 2.81
N LEU A 109 1.56 -4.99 3.23
CA LEU A 109 1.15 -5.05 4.64
C LEU A 109 1.83 -6.20 5.39
N ALA A 110 1.99 -7.35 4.75
CA ALA A 110 2.74 -8.46 5.31
C ALA A 110 4.24 -8.22 5.22
N LEU A 111 4.74 -7.66 4.11
CA LEU A 111 6.17 -7.40 3.91
C LEU A 111 6.73 -6.40 4.94
N VAL A 112 6.03 -5.29 5.22
CA VAL A 112 6.49 -4.31 6.22
C VAL A 112 6.51 -4.90 7.64
N ASN A 113 5.63 -5.85 7.94
CA ASN A 113 5.65 -6.59 9.20
C ASN A 113 6.88 -7.53 9.22
N THR A 114 7.12 -8.29 8.15
CA THR A 114 8.31 -9.16 8.02
C THR A 114 9.62 -8.36 8.14
N ILE A 115 9.74 -7.22 7.46
CA ILE A 115 10.90 -6.30 7.53
C ILE A 115 10.99 -5.58 8.88
N SER A 116 9.96 -5.61 9.71
CA SER A 116 10.05 -5.09 11.07
C SER A 116 10.51 -6.18 12.03
N PHE A 117 9.89 -7.36 11.95
CA PHE A 117 10.14 -8.46 12.87
C PHE A 117 11.54 -9.05 12.74
N ARG A 118 12.12 -9.10 11.54
CA ARG A 118 13.47 -9.66 11.34
C ARG A 118 14.61 -8.77 11.84
N GLN A 119 14.27 -7.62 12.42
CA GLN A 119 15.18 -6.58 12.86
C GLN A 119 14.96 -6.26 14.35
N MET A 120 14.16 -7.09 15.04
CA MET A 120 13.79 -6.95 16.44
C MET A 120 14.14 -8.24 17.19
N ASP A 121 14.80 -8.10 18.34
CA ASP A 121 15.09 -9.24 19.23
C ASP A 121 13.84 -9.64 20.03
N GLU A 122 13.05 -8.66 20.49
CA GLU A 122 11.76 -8.86 21.19
C GLU A 122 10.58 -8.20 20.43
N PRO A 123 10.08 -8.81 19.34
CA PRO A 123 8.98 -8.25 18.55
C PRO A 123 7.73 -7.90 19.36
N ALA A 124 7.34 -8.75 20.31
CA ALA A 124 6.14 -8.56 21.13
C ALA A 124 6.18 -7.24 21.94
N ARG A 125 7.38 -6.80 22.32
CA ARG A 125 7.57 -5.58 23.11
C ARG A 125 7.74 -4.34 22.25
N HIS A 126 8.47 -4.44 21.13
CA HIS A 126 8.92 -3.29 20.37
C HIS A 126 8.05 -2.97 19.14
N PHE A 127 7.37 -3.96 18.58
CA PHE A 127 6.64 -3.78 17.34
C PHE A 127 5.48 -2.80 17.47
N GLY A 128 4.77 -2.79 18.61
CA GLY A 128 3.66 -1.85 18.84
C GLY A 128 4.07 -0.38 18.67
N GLY A 129 5.26 -0.01 19.18
CA GLY A 129 5.79 1.34 19.04
C GLY A 129 6.23 1.71 17.61
N VAL A 130 6.60 0.73 16.78
CA VAL A 130 6.88 0.94 15.35
C VAL A 130 5.58 1.00 14.55
N ARG A 131 4.63 0.10 14.85
CA ARG A 131 3.31 0.01 14.22
C ARG A 131 2.48 1.28 14.40
N LEU A 132 2.58 1.92 15.57
CA LEU A 132 1.93 3.21 15.87
C LEU A 132 2.20 4.27 14.80
N TRP A 133 3.41 4.29 14.22
CA TRP A 133 3.75 5.24 13.17
C TRP A 133 2.92 5.06 11.90
N GLY A 134 2.40 3.86 11.64
CA GLY A 134 1.42 3.64 10.58
C GLY A 134 0.11 4.38 10.84
N THR A 135 -0.43 4.28 12.05
CA THR A 135 -1.62 5.06 12.45
C THR A 135 -1.37 6.56 12.34
N ILE A 136 -0.20 7.03 12.78
CA ILE A 136 0.19 8.45 12.62
C ILE A 136 0.23 8.83 11.14
N GLY A 137 0.82 8.01 10.27
CA GLY A 137 0.86 8.24 8.82
C GLY A 137 -0.53 8.38 8.22
N TRP A 138 -1.45 7.50 8.59
CA TRP A 138 -2.85 7.55 8.14
C TRP A 138 -3.55 8.85 8.58
N ILE A 139 -3.40 9.24 9.85
CA ILE A 139 -4.01 10.46 10.40
C ILE A 139 -3.42 11.69 9.70
N VAL A 140 -2.10 11.76 9.57
CA VAL A 140 -1.41 12.89 8.92
C VAL A 140 -1.86 13.03 7.47
N ALA A 141 -2.05 11.93 6.74
CA ALA A 141 -2.57 11.98 5.38
C ALA A 141 -3.97 12.63 5.32
N GLY A 142 -4.89 12.22 6.20
CA GLY A 142 -6.22 12.83 6.29
C GLY A 142 -6.17 14.30 6.68
N LEU A 143 -5.40 14.66 7.71
CA LEU A 143 -5.25 16.05 8.15
C LEU A 143 -4.65 16.95 7.05
N LEU A 144 -3.69 16.43 6.28
CA LEU A 144 -3.07 17.18 5.19
C LEU A 144 -4.07 17.41 4.05
N ILE A 145 -4.90 16.41 3.72
CA ILE A 145 -5.96 16.54 2.71
C ILE A 145 -6.99 17.59 3.15
N SER A 146 -7.48 17.51 4.39
CA SER A 146 -8.59 18.34 4.85
C SER A 146 -8.18 19.75 5.28
N TYR A 147 -7.10 19.88 6.05
CA TYR A 147 -6.68 21.16 6.63
C TYR A 147 -5.48 21.77 5.91
N GLY A 148 -4.55 20.95 5.43
CA GLY A 148 -3.37 21.44 4.72
C GLY A 148 -3.70 21.96 3.32
N PHE A 149 -4.47 21.19 2.57
CA PHE A 149 -4.79 21.50 1.17
C PHE A 149 -6.26 21.81 0.90
N ALA A 150 -7.16 21.45 1.82
CA ALA A 150 -8.61 21.59 1.67
C ALA A 150 -9.16 20.98 0.36
N TRP A 151 -8.61 19.84 -0.08
CA TRP A 151 -9.02 19.18 -1.32
C TRP A 151 -10.42 18.55 -1.21
N ASP A 152 -10.80 18.12 -0.01
CA ASP A 152 -12.11 17.56 0.32
C ASP A 152 -13.13 18.62 0.79
N SER A 153 -12.76 19.90 0.82
CA SER A 153 -13.70 20.99 1.07
C SER A 153 -14.76 21.03 -0.04
N HIS A 154 -15.96 21.55 0.25
CA HIS A 154 -17.03 21.69 -0.76
C HIS A 154 -16.54 22.34 -2.06
N GLY A 155 -15.76 23.43 -1.96
CA GLY A 155 -15.17 24.09 -3.13
C GLY A 155 -14.04 23.30 -3.79
N GLY A 156 -13.26 22.52 -3.02
CA GLY A 156 -12.20 21.65 -3.54
C GLY A 156 -12.76 20.48 -4.33
N ILE A 157 -13.80 19.83 -3.81
CA ILE A 157 -14.53 18.75 -4.47
C ILE A 157 -15.15 19.25 -5.78
N ALA A 158 -15.82 20.41 -5.77
CA ALA A 158 -16.41 21.00 -6.97
C ALA A 158 -15.38 21.30 -8.08
N ARG A 159 -14.11 21.54 -7.71
CA ARG A 159 -12.99 21.74 -8.63
C ARG A 159 -12.24 20.44 -9.00
N GLY A 160 -12.71 19.28 -8.55
CA GLY A 160 -12.08 17.98 -8.80
C GLY A 160 -10.73 17.79 -8.10
N LEU A 161 -10.45 18.53 -7.02
CA LEU A 161 -9.14 18.50 -6.36
C LEU A 161 -8.84 17.18 -5.66
N LEU A 162 -9.85 16.36 -5.38
CA LEU A 162 -9.67 15.02 -4.82
C LEU A 162 -8.78 14.13 -5.70
N ALA A 163 -8.67 14.36 -7.00
CA ALA A 163 -7.71 13.63 -7.83
C ALA A 163 -6.26 13.77 -7.30
N LYS A 164 -5.91 14.91 -6.70
CA LYS A 164 -4.56 15.19 -6.17
C LYS A 164 -4.16 14.26 -5.01
N THR A 165 -5.13 13.61 -4.37
CA THR A 165 -4.88 12.58 -3.34
C THR A 165 -4.06 11.42 -3.92
N PHE A 166 -4.43 10.94 -5.13
CA PHE A 166 -3.67 9.92 -5.85
C PHE A 166 -2.26 10.40 -6.23
N LEU A 167 -2.11 11.65 -6.67
CA LEU A 167 -0.79 12.21 -7.00
C LEU A 167 0.11 12.32 -5.77
N MET A 168 -0.42 12.77 -4.64
CA MET A 168 0.29 12.82 -3.37
C MET A 168 0.72 11.42 -2.92
N SER A 169 -0.19 10.44 -2.94
CA SER A 169 0.11 9.05 -2.62
C SER A 169 1.10 8.44 -3.62
N ALA A 170 1.07 8.82 -4.91
CA ALA A 170 2.03 8.37 -5.90
C ALA A 170 3.45 8.82 -5.55
N ILE A 171 3.62 10.10 -5.20
CA ILE A 171 4.92 10.66 -4.77
C ILE A 171 5.40 9.97 -3.50
N ALA A 172 4.53 9.80 -2.50
CA ALA A 172 4.86 9.09 -1.27
C ALA A 172 5.23 7.62 -1.51
N SER A 173 4.54 6.95 -2.44
CA SER A 173 4.83 5.57 -2.85
C SER A 173 6.17 5.47 -3.57
N LEU A 174 6.49 6.38 -4.48
CA LEU A 174 7.83 6.43 -5.10
C LEU A 174 8.91 6.68 -4.04
N ALA A 175 8.68 7.59 -3.09
CA ALA A 175 9.60 7.86 -2.00
C ALA A 175 9.83 6.61 -1.12
N LEU A 176 8.77 5.91 -0.71
CA LEU A 176 8.88 4.65 0.03
C LEU A 176 9.55 3.56 -0.80
N GLY A 177 9.23 3.47 -2.09
CA GLY A 177 9.82 2.51 -3.01
C GLY A 177 11.33 2.66 -3.11
N LEU A 178 11.82 3.88 -3.32
CA LEU A 178 13.25 4.20 -3.33
C LEU A 178 13.89 4.00 -1.96
N TYR A 179 13.22 4.46 -0.89
CA TYR A 179 13.70 4.31 0.48
C TYR A 179 13.84 2.83 0.90
N SER A 180 12.98 1.95 0.39
CA SER A 180 12.98 0.52 0.71
C SER A 180 14.29 -0.18 0.31
N PHE A 181 14.97 0.27 -0.74
CA PHE A 181 16.29 -0.28 -1.10
C PHE A 181 17.39 0.07 -0.11
N THR A 182 17.18 1.08 0.74
CA THR A 182 18.11 1.38 1.81
C THR A 182 17.90 0.43 2.99
N LEU A 183 16.67 -0.05 3.22
CA LEU A 183 16.27 -0.77 4.42
C LEU A 183 17.17 -2.00 4.71
N PRO A 184 17.21 -2.45 5.97
CA PRO A 184 18.01 -3.61 6.35
C PRO A 184 17.62 -4.83 5.52
N ARG A 185 18.64 -5.59 5.10
CA ARG A 185 18.43 -6.79 4.29
C ARG A 185 17.54 -7.79 5.03
N THR A 186 16.50 -8.23 4.35
CA THR A 186 15.49 -9.15 4.84
C THR A 186 15.42 -10.33 3.85
N PRO A 187 16.42 -11.24 3.88
CA PRO A 187 16.54 -12.30 2.87
C PRO A 187 15.35 -13.26 2.90
N PRO A 188 15.11 -14.05 1.82
CA PRO A 188 14.06 -15.07 1.79
C PRO A 188 14.13 -16.05 2.98
N LEU A 189 13.00 -16.65 3.34
CA LEU A 189 12.92 -17.62 4.43
C LEU A 189 13.42 -19.01 4.05
N ARG A 190 13.37 -19.37 2.76
CA ARG A 190 13.86 -20.68 2.27
C ARG A 190 15.31 -20.62 1.83
N GLU A 191 16.08 -21.65 2.21
CA GLU A 191 17.36 -21.94 1.56
C GLU A 191 17.13 -22.43 0.11
N PRO A 192 18.01 -22.04 -0.85
CA PRO A 192 17.94 -22.55 -2.21
C PRO A 192 18.10 -24.09 -2.22
N GLY A 193 17.07 -24.82 -2.65
CA GLY A 193 17.15 -26.28 -2.86
C GLY A 193 16.10 -27.15 -2.17
N GLN A 194 15.26 -26.60 -1.28
CA GLN A 194 14.15 -27.39 -0.71
C GLN A 194 12.95 -27.46 -1.68
N PRO A 195 12.42 -28.67 -2.00
CA PRO A 195 11.32 -28.83 -2.93
C PRO A 195 10.02 -28.13 -2.46
N PRO A 196 9.15 -27.72 -3.40
CA PRO A 196 7.95 -26.98 -3.08
C PRO A 196 6.97 -27.82 -2.25
N ARG A 197 6.70 -27.39 -1.01
CA ARG A 197 5.65 -27.93 -0.13
C ARG A 197 4.23 -27.56 -0.61
N LEU A 198 3.93 -27.74 -1.89
CA LEU A 198 2.54 -27.61 -2.39
C LEU A 198 1.63 -28.67 -1.78
N ALA A 199 2.18 -29.87 -1.52
CA ALA A 199 1.52 -30.97 -0.81
C ALA A 199 0.98 -30.53 0.58
N HIS A 200 1.83 -29.92 1.41
CA HIS A 200 1.44 -29.46 2.75
C HIS A 200 0.47 -28.26 2.80
N LEU A 201 0.42 -27.43 1.76
CA LEU A 201 -0.53 -26.31 1.68
C LEU A 201 -1.92 -26.75 1.19
N LEU A 202 -1.99 -27.91 0.53
CA LEU A 202 -3.23 -28.54 0.05
C LEU A 202 -3.70 -29.70 0.96
N GLY A 203 -2.95 -30.00 2.03
CA GLY A 203 -3.27 -31.11 2.93
C GLY A 203 -3.15 -32.50 2.28
N LEU A 204 -2.33 -32.62 1.24
CA LEU A 204 -2.03 -33.88 0.52
C LEU A 204 -0.63 -34.38 0.84
#